data_AF-C5APG2-F1
#
_entry.id   AF-C5APG2-F1
#
_cell.length_a   1.000
_cell.length_b   1.000
_cell.length_c   1.000
_cell.angle_alpha   90.00
_cell.angle_beta   90.00
_cell.angle_gamma   90.00
#
_symmetry.space_group_name_H-M   'P 1'
#
loop_
_entity.id
_entity.type
_entity.pdbx_description
1 polymer ?
#
loop_
_entity_poly.entity_id
_entity_poly.type
_entity_poly.pdbx_seq_one_letter_code
_entity_poly.pdbx_strand_id
1 'polypeptide(L)'
;MSNDTIIWTQGGIAEVPLLRFTGRIGAIEVATVEYDGSNRLWTWWSPLAEDIWGHAQEPEGAKQAAELWLRNWLENFRPFFEAGR
;
A
#
# COMPACT_ATOMS: atom_id res chain seq x y z
N MET A 1 1.34 -21.63 1.58
CA MET A 1 0.76 -20.27 1.64
C MET A 1 1.59 -19.42 0.71
N SER A 2 0.98 -18.67 -0.21
CA SER A 2 1.76 -17.82 -1.12
C SER A 2 2.47 -16.74 -0.31
N ASN A 3 3.79 -16.61 -0.46
CA ASN A 3 4.60 -15.59 0.20
C ASN A 3 4.57 -14.27 -0.60
N ASP A 4 3.42 -13.94 -1.17
CA ASP A 4 3.30 -12.77 -2.03
C ASP A 4 3.38 -11.51 -1.15
N THR A 5 4.55 -10.88 -1.18
CA THR A 5 4.82 -9.61 -0.51
C THR A 5 4.48 -8.45 -1.44
N ILE A 6 4.16 -7.30 -0.86
CA ILE A 6 4.02 -6.07 -1.64
C ILE A 6 5.41 -5.71 -2.19
N ILE A 7 5.50 -5.53 -3.50
CA ILE A 7 6.67 -4.97 -4.16
C ILE A 7 6.46 -3.46 -4.29
N TRP A 8 7.30 -2.70 -3.61
CA TRP A 8 7.29 -1.24 -3.65
C TRP A 8 8.22 -0.73 -4.75
N THR A 9 7.68 0.03 -5.70
CA THR A 9 8.46 0.68 -6.77
C THR A 9 8.41 2.19 -6.59
N GLN A 10 9.57 2.86 -6.59
CA GLN A 10 9.62 4.31 -6.53
C GLN A 10 9.25 4.90 -7.89
N GLY A 11 8.34 5.89 -7.89
CA GLY A 11 8.01 6.64 -9.09
C GLY A 11 9.15 7.57 -9.52
N GLY A 12 9.17 7.95 -10.79
CA GLY A 12 10.13 8.92 -11.32
C GLY A 12 9.60 9.62 -12.56
N ILE A 13 10.09 10.83 -12.83
CA ILE A 13 9.82 11.57 -14.06
C ILE A 13 11.15 12.08 -14.60
N ALA A 14 11.44 11.78 -15.88
CA ALA A 14 12.70 12.18 -16.53
C ALA A 14 13.94 11.87 -15.66
N GLU A 15 14.02 10.64 -15.14
CA GLU A 15 15.11 10.15 -14.26
C GLU A 15 15.17 10.81 -12.87
N VAL A 16 14.25 11.71 -12.53
CA VAL A 16 14.13 12.31 -11.20
C VAL A 16 13.23 11.43 -10.32
N PRO A 17 13.73 10.86 -9.21
CA PRO A 17 12.91 10.07 -8.28
C PRO A 17 11.87 10.95 -7.59
N LEU A 18 10.63 10.46 -7.53
CA LEU A 18 9.57 11.10 -6.77
C LEU A 18 9.59 10.62 -5.31
N LEU A 19 9.09 11.45 -4.40
CA LEU A 19 8.74 11.02 -3.04
C LEU A 19 7.40 10.27 -3.04
N ARG A 20 7.29 9.26 -3.90
CA ARG A 20 6.11 8.42 -4.10
C ARG A 20 6.54 7.00 -4.44
N PHE A 21 5.88 6.03 -3.81
CA PHE A 21 6.03 4.61 -4.04
C PHE A 21 4.68 4.00 -4.37
N THR A 22 4.66 3.08 -5.34
CA THR A 22 3.49 2.27 -5.67
C THR A 22 3.75 0.84 -5.23
N GLY A 23 2.84 0.29 -4.41
CA GLY A 23 2.87 -1.09 -3.93
C GLY A 23 2.04 -1.99 -4.84
N ARG A 24 2.61 -3.10 -5.29
CA ARG A 24 1.92 -4.11 -6.11
C ARG A 24 2.06 -5.52 -5.54
N ILE A 25 1.04 -6.34 -5.75
CA ILE A 25 1.08 -7.80 -5.61
C ILE A 25 0.77 -8.39 -6.99
N GLY A 26 1.78 -8.97 -7.64
CA GLY A 26 1.68 -9.34 -9.05
C GLY A 26 1.32 -8.14 -9.92
N ALA A 27 0.25 -8.24 -10.71
CA ALA A 27 -0.23 -7.14 -11.56
C ALA A 27 -1.10 -6.11 -10.81
N ILE A 28 -1.55 -6.44 -9.59
CA ILE A 28 -2.54 -5.65 -8.85
C ILE A 28 -1.83 -4.56 -8.06
N GLU A 29 -2.26 -3.31 -8.25
CA GLU A 29 -1.88 -2.20 -7.39
C GLU A 29 -2.70 -2.22 -6.11
N VAL A 30 -2.02 -2.18 -4.97
CA VAL A 30 -2.66 -2.37 -3.65
C VAL A 30 -2.54 -1.14 -2.75
N ALA A 31 -1.54 -0.29 -2.97
CA ALA A 31 -1.36 0.93 -2.20
C ALA A 31 -0.43 1.92 -2.91
N THR A 32 -0.59 3.21 -2.58
CA THR A 32 0.37 4.26 -2.87
C THR A 32 0.86 4.85 -1.55
N VAL A 33 2.16 5.15 -1.45
CA VAL A 33 2.79 5.85 -0.33
C VAL A 33 3.47 7.09 -0.88
N GLU A 34 3.16 8.27 -0.35
CA GLU A 34 3.71 9.53 -0.87
C GLU A 34 3.99 10.55 0.23
N TYR A 35 4.95 11.42 0.00
CA TYR A 35 5.27 12.49 0.92
C TYR A 35 4.37 13.69 0.69
N ASP A 36 3.62 14.08 1.72
CA ASP A 36 2.91 15.35 1.78
C ASP A 36 3.85 16.42 2.37
N GLY A 37 4.39 17.26 1.48
CA GLY A 37 5.28 18.35 1.87
C GLY A 37 4.63 19.45 2.71
N SER A 38 3.29 19.58 2.67
CA SER A 38 2.57 20.60 3.45
C SER A 38 2.52 20.22 4.92
N ASN A 39 2.23 18.96 5.20
CA ASN A 39 2.14 18.42 6.56
C ASN A 39 3.43 17.74 7.04
N ARG A 40 4.45 17.64 6.17
CA ARG A 40 5.76 17.03 6.44
C ARG A 40 5.65 15.59 6.94
N LEU A 41 4.75 14.82 6.34
CA LEU A 41 4.49 13.43 6.69
C LEU A 41 4.38 12.57 5.43
N TRP A 42 4.49 11.26 5.61
CA TRP A 42 4.20 10.28 4.57
C TRP A 42 2.76 9.83 4.70
N THR A 43 1.98 9.96 3.64
CA THR A 43 0.64 9.39 3.55
C THR A 43 0.69 8.06 2.83
N TRP A 44 -0.29 7.21 3.11
CA TRP A 44 -0.59 6.05 2.29
C TRP A 44 -2.08 5.98 2.03
N TRP A 45 -2.46 5.41 0.90
CA TRP A 45 -3.86 5.13 0.55
C TRP A 45 -3.93 3.90 -0.34
N SER A 46 -5.12 3.29 -0.44
CA SER A 46 -5.34 2.11 -1.28
C SER A 46 -6.40 2.36 -2.36
N PRO A 47 -6.17 1.94 -3.62
CA PRO A 47 -7.21 1.98 -4.65
C PRO A 47 -8.29 0.90 -4.45
N LEU A 48 -8.13 -0.01 -3.48
CA LEU A 48 -9.03 -1.14 -3.27
C LEU A 48 -10.27 -0.80 -2.43
N ALA A 49 -10.28 0.36 -1.78
CA ALA A 49 -11.39 0.83 -0.96
C ALA A 49 -11.44 2.36 -0.92
N GLU A 50 -12.64 2.93 -0.94
CA GLU A 50 -12.84 4.37 -0.80
C GLU A 50 -12.50 4.84 0.62
N ASP A 51 -12.02 6.08 0.73
CA ASP A 51 -11.69 6.77 1.98
C ASP A 51 -10.68 6.06 2.91
N ILE A 52 -9.94 5.07 2.39
CA ILE A 52 -8.88 4.40 3.13
C ILE A 52 -7.56 5.09 2.89
N TRP A 53 -7.04 5.66 3.98
CA TRP A 53 -5.71 6.24 4.02
C TRP A 53 -5.18 6.29 5.45
N GLY A 54 -3.90 6.62 5.59
CA GLY A 54 -3.27 6.94 6.86
C GLY A 54 -1.95 7.67 6.66
N HIS A 55 -1.20 7.86 7.73
CA HIS A 55 0.07 8.56 7.68
C HIS A 55 1.12 8.02 8.65
N ALA A 56 2.39 8.34 8.38
CA ALA A 56 3.53 8.07 9.25
C ALA A 56 4.60 9.16 9.10
N GLN A 57 5.57 9.18 10.01
CA GLN A 57 6.70 10.10 9.95
C GLN A 57 7.76 9.68 8.91
N GLU A 58 7.83 8.38 8.62
CA GLU A 58 8.82 7.77 7.73
C GLU A 58 8.13 6.96 6.62
N PRO A 59 8.74 6.84 5.43
CA PRO A 59 8.14 6.11 4.32
C PRO A 59 7.91 4.63 4.68
N GLU A 60 8.82 4.03 5.43
CA GLU A 60 8.73 2.64 5.88
C GLU A 60 7.55 2.43 6.83
N GLY A 61 7.28 3.41 7.71
CA GLY A 61 6.10 3.36 8.58
C GLY A 61 4.80 3.42 7.79
N ALA A 62 4.73 4.24 6.73
CA ALA A 62 3.55 4.33 5.87
C ALA A 62 3.34 3.04 5.05
N LYS A 63 4.42 2.45 4.52
CA LYS A 63 4.40 1.13 3.84
C LYS A 63 3.89 0.02 4.77
N GLN A 64 4.41 -0.05 5.99
CA GLN A 64 3.99 -1.03 6.99
C GLN A 64 2.52 -0.87 7.40
N ALA A 65 2.06 0.38 7.57
CA ALA A 65 0.67 0.66 7.89
C ALA A 65 -0.27 0.21 6.75
N ALA A 66 0.10 0.47 5.49
CA ALA A 66 -0.64 0.00 4.32
C ALA A 66 -0.68 -1.54 4.24
N GLU A 67 0.45 -2.22 4.51
CA GLU A 67 0.53 -3.68 4.55
C GLU A 67 -0.35 -4.28 5.66
N LEU A 68 -0.32 -3.70 6.85
CA LEU A 68 -1.14 -4.13 7.97
C LEU A 68 -2.63 -3.96 7.66
N TRP A 69 -3.01 -2.80 7.12
CA TRP A 69 -4.38 -2.57 6.69
C TRP A 69 -4.81 -3.58 5.63
N LEU A 70 -3.99 -3.83 4.59
CA LEU A 70 -4.34 -4.76 3.52
C LEU A 70 -4.58 -6.17 4.06
N ARG A 71 -3.71 -6.64 4.96
CA ARG A 71 -3.89 -7.94 5.62
C ARG A 71 -5.24 -8.00 6.34
N ASN A 72 -5.52 -7.02 7.20
CA ASN A 72 -6.78 -6.96 7.95
C ASN A 72 -8.01 -6.82 7.04
N TRP A 73 -7.90 -6.09 5.94
CA TRP A 73 -8.99 -5.91 4.99
C TRP A 73 -9.31 -7.21 4.24
N LEU A 74 -8.28 -7.97 3.84
CA LEU A 74 -8.43 -9.27 3.18
C LEU A 74 -9.07 -10.33 4.09
N GLU A 75 -8.89 -10.22 5.42
CA GLU A 75 -9.54 -11.11 6.38
C GLU A 75 -11.07 -11.09 6.28
N ASN A 76 -11.66 -9.96 5.87
CA ASN A 76 -13.11 -9.87 5.64
C ASN A 76 -13.59 -10.81 4.52
N PHE A 77 -12.69 -11.24 3.63
CA PHE A 77 -13.00 -12.12 2.52
C PHE A 77 -12.60 -13.57 2.76
N ARG A 78 -11.91 -13.86 3.87
CA ARG A 78 -11.47 -15.23 4.22
C ARG A 78 -12.58 -16.29 4.07
N PRO A 79 -13.83 -16.05 4.52
CA PRO A 79 -14.90 -17.05 4.37
C PRO A 79 -15.18 -17.46 2.92
N PHE A 80 -15.03 -16.54 1.96
CA PHE A 80 -15.24 -16.85 0.54
C PHE A 80 -14.15 -17.76 -0.02
N PHE A 81 -12.93 -17.66 0.48
CA PHE A 81 -11.80 -18.48 0.04
C PHE A 81 -11.75 -19.84 0.74
N GLU A 82 -12.28 -19.95 1.95
CA GLU A 82 -12.36 -21.21 2.69
C GLU A 82 -13.56 -22.07 2.27
N ALA A 83 -14.70 -21.45 1.94
CA ALA A 83 -15.90 -22.19 1.49
C ALA A 83 -15.76 -22.79 0.08
N GLY A 84 -14.83 -22.27 -0.74
CA GLY A 84 -14.56 -22.76 -2.09
C GLY A 84 -13.51 -23.87 -2.17
N ARG A 85 -13.09 -24.43 -1.04
CA ARG A 85 -12.02 -25.41 -0.92
C ARG A 85 -12.52 -26.73 -0.35
#